data_AF-M1CSP6-F1
#
_entry.id   AF-M1CSP6-F1
#
_cell.length_a   1.000
_cell.length_b   1.000
_cell.length_c   1.000
_cell.angle_alpha   90.00
_cell.angle_beta   90.00
_cell.angle_gamma   90.00
#
_symmetry.space_group_name_H-M   'P 1'
#
loop_
_entity.id
_entity.type
_entity.pdbx_description
1 polymer ?
#
loop_
_entity_poly.entity_id
_entity_poly.type
_entity_poly.pdbx_seq_one_letter_code
_entity_poly.pdbx_strand_id
1 'polypeptide(L)'
;MASFFTLTIFSLILFFSISSAARHHSPDSSTSPSISLQIRGACKASRDPPTCESVLTDSGNLPSDLTTSLIIQSAVKVSSKNNDKAKEMVQAIIDASTGNNQNRTDAGKVCMEVLGYAEYRVGLTGQAVMNGGYKSARAWMSSVMVYQYDCWSALKYVNGTSQVSKTMSFINSLIGYSSNALGMMVNFDLYGADTGSWTVPKTERDGFWEDSGSAGSGQVKGGVPAGLKSDATVCKGGCDYKTVQEAVNAAPENEQTRKFVIWIKTGLYEEKVRVGLEKMNVVFLGDGMGKTVITGSLSVGLVGVTTYETATVGVVGDGFMASGITFQNTAGPDAHQAVAFRSDSDLSVVENCEFIGNQDTLYAHALRQYYKSCRIQGNVDFIFGNSASFFQDCDILIAPRQLRPEKGETNAVTAHGRIDPAQSTGFVFQNCLINGTDKYMSLYYSNPKVHKNFLGRPWKEYSRTVFLDCTLEALISANGWLPWSGDFALKTLYYGEYRNTGAGANTAGRVSWSSQIPAEHVNSYSIQNFIQGDQWISTSS
;
A
#
# COMPACT_ATOMS: atom_id res chain seq x y z
N MET A 1 62.94 1.38 -32.62
CA MET A 1 63.34 0.40 -31.58
C MET A 1 62.24 0.39 -30.53
N ALA A 2 61.58 -0.69 -30.14
CA ALA A 2 61.39 -2.04 -30.64
C ALA A 2 60.13 -2.57 -29.90
N SER A 3 59.29 -3.35 -30.59
CA SER A 3 58.22 -4.19 -30.03
C SER A 3 58.70 -5.05 -28.87
N PHE A 4 57.82 -5.40 -27.92
CA PHE A 4 57.76 -6.78 -27.41
C PHE A 4 56.35 -7.15 -26.92
N PHE A 5 55.73 -8.00 -27.73
CA PHE A 5 54.69 -8.98 -27.41
C PHE A 5 55.37 -10.17 -26.69
N THR A 6 54.73 -10.82 -25.71
CA THR A 6 54.46 -12.29 -25.64
C THR A 6 54.37 -12.90 -24.23
N LEU A 7 53.32 -13.74 -24.11
CA LEU A 7 53.15 -15.01 -23.38
C LEU A 7 53.31 -15.09 -21.85
N THR A 8 52.20 -15.39 -21.18
CA THR A 8 52.19 -16.32 -20.05
C THR A 8 51.08 -17.37 -20.19
N ILE A 9 51.45 -18.59 -19.80
CA ILE A 9 50.90 -19.89 -20.16
C ILE A 9 49.74 -20.29 -19.22
N PHE A 10 48.67 -20.84 -19.79
CA PHE A 10 47.59 -21.51 -19.06
C PHE A 10 48.08 -22.90 -18.60
N SER A 11 48.00 -23.20 -17.30
CA SER A 11 48.27 -24.53 -16.77
C SER A 11 47.02 -25.06 -16.05
N LEU A 12 46.38 -26.05 -16.67
CA LEU A 12 45.33 -26.89 -16.07
C LEU A 12 45.98 -27.85 -15.07
N ILE A 13 45.54 -27.88 -13.82
CA ILE A 13 45.85 -28.96 -12.88
C ILE A 13 44.54 -29.65 -12.50
N LEU A 14 44.38 -30.86 -13.03
CA LEU A 14 43.39 -31.85 -12.61
C LEU A 14 43.87 -32.51 -11.31
N PHE A 15 43.11 -32.35 -10.23
CA PHE A 15 43.23 -33.20 -9.04
C PHE A 15 42.09 -34.23 -9.03
N PHE A 16 42.43 -35.49 -9.27
CA PHE A 16 41.63 -36.65 -8.88
C PHE A 16 41.92 -36.98 -7.42
N SER A 17 40.89 -37.15 -6.58
CA SER A 17 40.91 -38.01 -5.39
C SER A 17 39.49 -38.27 -4.84
N ILE A 18 38.95 -39.42 -5.23
CA ILE A 18 38.22 -40.45 -4.45
C ILE A 18 37.25 -39.96 -3.36
N SER A 19 35.95 -40.03 -3.67
CA SER A 19 34.86 -39.92 -2.71
C SER A 19 34.66 -41.23 -1.93
N SER A 20 34.69 -41.17 -0.61
CA SER A 20 34.14 -42.21 0.28
C SER A 20 32.63 -42.05 0.36
N ALA A 21 31.88 -43.04 -0.12
CA ALA A 21 30.43 -43.09 0.00
C ALA A 21 30.02 -43.39 1.44
N ALA A 22 29.54 -42.36 2.16
CA ALA A 22 28.68 -42.54 3.32
C ALA A 22 27.23 -42.49 2.83
N ARG A 23 26.54 -43.63 2.86
CA ARG A 23 25.11 -43.73 2.58
C ARG A 23 24.34 -42.98 3.66
N HIS A 24 23.83 -41.80 3.33
CA HIS A 24 22.65 -41.25 3.99
C HIS A 24 21.45 -41.51 3.10
N HIS A 25 20.53 -42.35 3.57
CA HIS A 25 19.21 -42.50 3.00
C HIS A 25 18.48 -41.16 3.08
N SER A 26 18.33 -40.49 1.93
CA SER A 26 17.30 -39.49 1.72
C SER A 26 16.07 -40.22 1.16
N PRO A 27 14.84 -39.93 1.62
CA PRO A 27 13.66 -40.42 0.95
C PRO A 27 13.52 -39.67 -0.39
N ASP A 28 13.62 -40.39 -1.51
CA ASP A 28 13.29 -39.88 -2.84
C ASP A 28 11.80 -39.48 -2.87
N SER A 29 11.50 -38.20 -2.70
CA SER A 29 10.22 -37.65 -3.13
C SER A 29 10.30 -37.37 -4.63
N SER A 30 10.27 -38.41 -5.45
CA SER A 30 10.16 -38.25 -6.90
C SER A 30 8.78 -37.71 -7.26
N THR A 31 8.67 -36.40 -7.42
CA THR A 31 7.44 -35.75 -7.90
C THR A 31 7.11 -36.28 -9.30
N SER A 32 5.90 -36.80 -9.50
CA SER A 32 5.46 -37.37 -10.79
C SER A 32 5.65 -36.37 -11.94
N PRO A 33 6.05 -36.81 -13.16
CA PRO A 33 6.18 -35.92 -14.33
C PRO A 33 4.93 -35.09 -14.63
N SER A 34 3.74 -35.61 -14.32
CA SER A 34 2.46 -34.89 -14.48
C SER A 34 2.34 -33.70 -13.52
N ILE A 35 2.73 -33.88 -12.26
CA ILE A 35 2.69 -32.82 -11.23
C ILE A 35 3.68 -31.71 -11.60
N SER A 36 4.88 -32.08 -12.07
CA SER A 36 5.88 -31.11 -12.54
C SER A 36 5.35 -30.23 -13.69
N LEU A 37 4.60 -30.82 -14.63
CA LEU A 37 3.99 -30.06 -15.74
C LEU A 37 2.92 -29.07 -15.25
N GLN A 38 2.10 -29.45 -14.27
CA GLN A 38 1.07 -28.57 -13.71
C GLN A 38 1.68 -27.40 -12.93
N ILE A 39 2.72 -27.64 -12.13
CA ILE A 39 3.48 -26.59 -11.42
C ILE A 39 4.10 -25.63 -12.43
N ARG A 40 4.75 -26.15 -13.48
CA ARG A 40 5.33 -25.33 -14.55
C ARG A 40 4.28 -24.46 -15.24
N GLY A 41 3.10 -25.03 -15.52
CA GLY A 41 1.97 -24.28 -16.07
C GLY A 41 1.59 -23.09 -15.18
N ALA A 42 1.42 -23.33 -13.88
CA ALA A 42 1.07 -22.28 -12.93
C ALA A 42 2.19 -21.23 -12.77
N CYS A 43 3.45 -21.64 -12.76
CA CYS A 43 4.61 -20.76 -12.60
C CYS A 43 4.85 -19.83 -13.79
N LYS A 44 4.14 -19.98 -14.92
CA LYS A 44 4.11 -18.93 -15.96
C LYS A 44 3.58 -17.59 -15.46
N ALA A 45 2.81 -17.60 -14.37
CA ALA A 45 2.33 -16.39 -13.71
C ALA A 45 3.42 -15.68 -12.88
N SER A 46 4.58 -16.30 -12.67
CA SER A 46 5.69 -15.75 -11.90
C SER A 46 6.60 -14.88 -12.76
N ARG A 47 7.15 -13.83 -12.14
CA ARG A 47 8.26 -13.03 -12.69
C ARG A 47 9.60 -13.78 -12.68
N ASP A 48 9.69 -14.89 -11.96
CA ASP A 48 10.82 -15.83 -11.90
C ASP A 48 10.32 -17.30 -11.91
N PRO A 49 9.89 -17.80 -13.10
CA PRO A 49 9.35 -19.16 -13.22
C PRO A 49 10.28 -20.26 -12.69
N PRO A 50 11.62 -20.23 -12.95
CA PRO A 50 12.53 -21.25 -12.41
C PRO A 50 12.51 -21.34 -10.87
N THR A 51 12.58 -20.20 -10.17
CA THR A 51 12.52 -20.19 -8.70
C THR A 51 11.15 -20.64 -8.20
N CYS A 52 10.07 -20.21 -8.88
CA CYS A 52 8.71 -20.67 -8.58
C CYS A 52 8.58 -22.20 -8.68
N GLU A 53 9.07 -22.80 -9.77
CA GLU A 53 9.02 -24.25 -10.00
C GLU A 53 9.80 -25.01 -8.93
N SER A 54 11.02 -24.57 -8.62
CA SER A 54 11.88 -25.19 -7.60
C SER A 54 11.18 -25.18 -6.24
N VAL A 55 10.75 -24.01 -5.78
CA VAL A 55 10.21 -23.85 -4.43
C VAL A 55 8.89 -24.60 -4.25
N LEU A 56 8.03 -24.65 -5.26
CA LEU A 56 6.78 -25.41 -5.19
C LEU A 56 7.01 -26.91 -5.28
N THR A 57 7.99 -27.37 -6.05
CA THR A 57 8.37 -28.80 -6.11
C THR A 57 8.93 -29.27 -4.76
N ASP A 58 9.79 -28.46 -4.14
CA ASP A 58 10.46 -28.78 -2.87
C ASP A 58 9.55 -28.64 -1.65
N SER A 59 8.40 -27.97 -1.80
CA SER A 59 7.45 -27.73 -0.70
C SER A 59 6.81 -29.01 -0.13
N GLY A 60 6.81 -30.11 -0.89
CA GLY A 60 6.41 -31.46 -0.46
C GLY A 60 4.90 -31.69 -0.29
N ASN A 61 4.46 -32.94 -0.50
CA ASN A 61 3.10 -33.47 -0.29
C ASN A 61 1.97 -32.82 -1.11
N LEU A 62 2.19 -32.62 -2.42
CA LEU A 62 1.07 -32.34 -3.32
C LEU A 62 0.30 -33.65 -3.60
N PRO A 63 -1.05 -33.64 -3.51
CA PRO A 63 -1.84 -34.83 -3.80
C PRO A 63 -1.70 -35.23 -5.27
N SER A 64 -1.98 -36.49 -5.58
CA SER A 64 -1.94 -36.99 -6.95
C SER A 64 -3.00 -36.36 -7.86
N ASP A 65 -4.07 -35.77 -7.30
CA ASP A 65 -5.13 -35.06 -8.04
C ASP A 65 -4.93 -33.53 -8.08
N LEU A 66 -3.67 -33.09 -8.14
CA LEU A 66 -3.29 -31.69 -8.03
C LEU A 66 -4.15 -30.75 -8.92
N THR A 67 -4.95 -29.90 -8.27
CA THR A 67 -5.73 -28.84 -8.93
C THR A 67 -4.96 -27.52 -8.92
N THR A 68 -5.32 -26.62 -9.83
CA THR A 68 -4.70 -25.28 -9.89
C THR A 68 -4.90 -24.49 -8.59
N SER A 69 -6.08 -24.60 -7.94
CA SER A 69 -6.32 -23.96 -6.64
C SER A 69 -5.43 -24.53 -5.53
N LEU A 70 -5.11 -25.82 -5.54
CA LEU A 70 -4.15 -26.43 -4.62
C LEU A 70 -2.72 -25.95 -4.87
N ILE A 71 -2.34 -25.69 -6.13
CA ILE A 71 -1.03 -25.07 -6.44
C ILE A 71 -0.96 -23.65 -5.88
N ILE A 72 -2.01 -22.85 -6.07
CA ILE A 72 -2.10 -21.50 -5.49
C ILE A 72 -2.00 -21.57 -3.97
N GLN A 73 -2.73 -22.50 -3.33
CA GLN A 73 -2.68 -22.70 -1.90
C GLN A 73 -1.27 -23.08 -1.43
N SER A 74 -0.55 -23.92 -2.19
CA SER A 74 0.84 -24.25 -1.90
C SER A 74 1.74 -23.01 -1.97
N ALA A 75 1.57 -22.14 -2.97
CA ALA A 75 2.30 -20.88 -3.07
C ALA A 75 2.01 -19.93 -1.89
N VAL A 76 0.75 -19.84 -1.45
CA VAL A 76 0.37 -19.09 -0.23
C VAL A 76 1.04 -19.68 1.00
N LYS A 77 1.08 -21.01 1.13
CA LYS A 77 1.73 -21.70 2.25
C LYS A 77 3.25 -21.48 2.27
N VAL A 78 3.89 -21.45 1.10
CA VAL A 78 5.31 -21.08 0.97
C VAL A 78 5.54 -19.66 1.49
N SER A 79 4.70 -18.70 1.08
CA SER A 79 4.76 -17.33 1.60
C SER A 79 4.58 -17.29 3.12
N SER A 80 3.59 -18.00 3.66
CA SER A 80 3.33 -18.06 5.12
C SER A 80 4.53 -18.61 5.89
N LYS A 81 5.04 -19.78 5.50
CA LYS A 81 6.19 -20.42 6.18
C LYS A 81 7.44 -19.53 6.15
N ASN A 82 7.69 -18.84 5.04
CA ASN A 82 8.83 -17.94 4.95
C ASN A 82 8.58 -16.63 5.71
N ASN A 83 7.33 -16.18 5.88
CA ASN A 83 6.99 -15.07 6.77
C ASN A 83 7.33 -15.41 8.23
N ASP A 84 6.97 -16.61 8.69
CA ASP A 84 7.32 -17.08 10.03
C ASP A 84 8.84 -17.11 10.22
N LYS A 85 9.57 -17.60 9.20
CA LYS A 85 11.03 -17.60 9.24
C LYS A 85 11.62 -16.18 9.27
N ALA A 86 11.03 -15.24 8.54
CA ALA A 86 11.46 -13.84 8.60
C ALA A 86 11.27 -13.27 10.01
N LYS A 87 10.15 -13.55 10.68
CA LYS A 87 9.92 -13.16 12.07
C LYS A 87 10.99 -13.72 13.00
N GLU A 88 11.36 -14.99 12.88
CA GLU A 88 12.46 -15.57 13.67
C GLU A 88 13.80 -14.84 13.45
N MET A 89 14.14 -14.54 12.19
CA MET A 89 15.39 -13.83 11.87
C MET A 89 15.40 -12.40 12.42
N VAL A 90 14.25 -11.73 12.38
CA VAL A 90 14.06 -10.38 12.93
C VAL A 90 14.12 -10.40 14.45
N GLN A 91 13.52 -11.40 15.11
CA GLN A 91 13.63 -11.57 16.55
C GLN A 91 15.09 -11.69 16.97
N ALA A 92 15.88 -12.49 16.25
CA ALA A 92 17.31 -12.60 16.51
C ALA A 92 18.06 -11.27 16.33
N ILE A 93 17.61 -10.37 15.44
CA ILE A 93 18.17 -9.01 15.32
C ILE A 93 17.82 -8.18 16.55
N ILE A 94 16.56 -8.23 17.01
CA ILE A 94 16.10 -7.51 18.21
C ILE A 94 16.90 -7.95 19.43
N ASP A 95 17.03 -9.25 19.65
CA ASP A 95 17.75 -9.83 20.80
C ASP A 95 19.22 -9.42 20.80
N ALA A 96 19.89 -9.47 19.64
CA ALA A 96 21.29 -9.06 19.51
C ALA A 96 21.51 -7.54 19.66
N SER A 97 20.48 -6.73 19.47
CA SER A 97 20.58 -5.26 19.47
C SER A 97 20.16 -4.63 20.80
N THR A 98 19.33 -5.33 21.58
CA THR A 98 18.76 -4.81 22.82
C THR A 98 19.88 -4.45 23.80
N GLY A 99 19.85 -3.21 24.31
CA GLY A 99 20.88 -2.66 25.19
C GLY A 99 22.14 -2.13 24.48
N ASN A 100 22.32 -2.42 23.19
CA ASN A 100 23.53 -2.06 22.43
C ASN A 100 23.27 -1.09 21.26
N ASN A 101 22.11 -1.17 20.61
CA ASN A 101 21.75 -0.32 19.48
C ASN A 101 20.24 -0.09 19.41
N GLN A 102 19.78 1.04 19.95
CA GLN A 102 18.37 1.39 20.05
C GLN A 102 17.69 1.47 18.68
N ASN A 103 18.30 2.15 17.71
CA ASN A 103 17.75 2.29 16.36
C ASN A 103 17.51 0.92 15.69
N ARG A 104 18.42 -0.04 15.86
CA ARG A 104 18.25 -1.38 15.30
C ARG A 104 17.17 -2.18 16.04
N THR A 105 17.09 -2.05 17.35
CA THR A 105 16.01 -2.64 18.15
C THR A 105 14.65 -2.12 17.69
N ASP A 106 14.51 -0.81 17.50
CA ASP A 106 13.23 -0.20 17.11
C ASP A 106 12.85 -0.54 15.67
N ALA A 107 13.80 -0.50 14.73
CA ALA A 107 13.58 -0.99 13.36
C ALA A 107 13.17 -2.47 13.33
N GLY A 108 13.77 -3.30 14.19
CA GLY A 108 13.39 -4.71 14.35
C GLY A 108 11.96 -4.87 14.87
N LYS A 109 11.54 -4.08 15.87
CA LYS A 109 10.16 -4.08 16.41
C LYS A 109 9.13 -3.66 15.37
N VAL A 110 9.41 -2.59 14.62
CA VAL A 110 8.54 -2.15 13.51
C VAL A 110 8.41 -3.25 12.47
N CYS A 111 9.53 -3.86 12.06
CA CYS A 111 9.49 -5.00 11.15
C CYS A 111 8.66 -6.18 11.73
N MET A 112 8.82 -6.52 13.01
CA MET A 112 8.06 -7.60 13.64
C MET A 112 6.55 -7.32 13.64
N GLU A 113 6.14 -6.09 13.92
CA GLU A 113 4.75 -5.65 13.89
C GLU A 113 4.13 -5.87 12.49
N VAL A 114 4.76 -5.33 11.44
CA VAL A 114 4.22 -5.47 10.08
C VAL A 114 4.26 -6.91 9.58
N LEU A 115 5.26 -7.72 9.95
CA LEU A 115 5.26 -9.16 9.64
C LEU A 115 4.14 -9.92 10.37
N GLY A 116 3.69 -9.44 11.53
CA GLY A 116 2.49 -9.95 12.20
C GLY A 116 1.21 -9.64 11.41
N TYR A 117 1.12 -8.45 10.80
CA TYR A 117 0.01 -8.14 9.89
C TYR A 117 0.07 -8.98 8.61
N ALA A 118 1.27 -9.20 8.06
CA ALA A 118 1.47 -10.10 6.93
C ALA A 118 1.01 -11.53 7.24
N GLU A 119 1.31 -12.04 8.43
CA GLU A 119 0.86 -13.36 8.92
C GLU A 119 -0.68 -13.46 8.97
N TYR A 120 -1.33 -12.44 9.54
CA TYR A 120 -2.80 -12.38 9.56
C TYR A 120 -3.39 -12.39 8.14
N ARG A 121 -2.88 -11.55 7.24
CA ARG A 121 -3.39 -11.40 5.88
C ARG A 121 -3.12 -12.62 4.98
N VAL A 122 -1.97 -13.29 5.14
CA VAL A 122 -1.68 -14.52 4.38
C VAL A 122 -2.58 -15.67 4.85
N GLY A 123 -2.93 -15.72 6.15
CA GLY A 123 -3.92 -16.65 6.69
C GLY A 123 -5.30 -16.47 6.06
N LEU A 124 -5.81 -15.23 6.02
CA LEU A 124 -7.08 -14.91 5.35
C LEU A 124 -7.05 -15.23 3.85
N THR A 125 -5.93 -14.93 3.19
CA THR A 125 -5.72 -15.23 1.77
C THR A 125 -5.88 -16.73 1.49
N GLY A 126 -5.27 -17.59 2.31
CA GLY A 126 -5.38 -19.05 2.16
C GLY A 126 -6.82 -19.56 2.26
N GLN A 127 -7.62 -18.98 3.16
CA GLN A 127 -9.04 -19.33 3.30
C GLN A 127 -9.88 -18.83 2.12
N ALA A 128 -9.67 -17.59 1.67
CA ALA A 128 -10.41 -17.02 0.56
C ALA A 128 -10.19 -17.77 -0.76
N VAL A 129 -8.95 -18.21 -1.04
CA VAL A 129 -8.66 -19.02 -2.24
C VAL A 129 -9.49 -20.30 -2.26
N MET A 130 -9.67 -20.97 -1.13
CA MET A 130 -10.45 -22.21 -1.04
C MET A 130 -11.95 -22.00 -1.22
N ASN A 131 -12.45 -20.82 -0.85
CA ASN A 131 -13.86 -20.46 -0.94
C ASN A 131 -14.21 -19.73 -2.25
N GLY A 132 -13.27 -19.59 -3.18
CA GLY A 132 -13.47 -18.85 -4.44
C GLY A 132 -13.45 -17.32 -4.32
N GLY A 133 -13.04 -16.78 -3.17
CA GLY A 133 -12.99 -15.34 -2.87
C GLY A 133 -11.75 -14.62 -3.43
N TYR A 134 -11.44 -14.81 -4.72
CA TYR A 134 -10.16 -14.40 -5.31
C TYR A 134 -9.89 -12.89 -5.28
N LYS A 135 -10.90 -12.02 -5.38
CA LYS A 135 -10.71 -10.56 -5.25
C LYS A 135 -10.18 -10.16 -3.86
N SER A 136 -10.79 -10.68 -2.79
CA SER A 136 -10.31 -10.46 -1.42
C SER A 136 -8.94 -11.12 -1.20
N ALA A 137 -8.72 -12.33 -1.73
CA ALA A 137 -7.40 -12.97 -1.67
C ALA A 137 -6.31 -12.12 -2.34
N ARG A 138 -6.58 -11.55 -3.52
CA ARG A 138 -5.66 -10.62 -4.22
C ARG A 138 -5.39 -9.36 -3.41
N ALA A 139 -6.41 -8.75 -2.80
CA ALA A 139 -6.26 -7.56 -1.97
C ALA A 139 -5.40 -7.84 -0.73
N TRP A 140 -5.67 -8.94 -0.01
CA TRP A 140 -4.90 -9.32 1.17
C TRP A 140 -3.48 -9.75 0.81
N MET A 141 -3.29 -10.53 -0.25
CA MET A 141 -1.95 -10.92 -0.69
C MET A 141 -1.13 -9.72 -1.21
N SER A 142 -1.79 -8.72 -1.80
CA SER A 142 -1.14 -7.44 -2.14
C SER A 142 -0.63 -6.74 -0.87
N SER A 143 -1.40 -6.73 0.22
CA SER A 143 -0.97 -6.15 1.51
C SER A 143 0.15 -6.94 2.20
N VAL A 144 0.17 -8.27 2.07
CA VAL A 144 1.27 -9.12 2.57
C VAL A 144 2.61 -8.64 2.00
N MET A 145 2.66 -8.36 0.70
CA MET A 145 3.87 -7.84 0.05
C MET A 145 4.25 -6.43 0.54
N VAL A 146 3.27 -5.58 0.84
CA VAL A 146 3.50 -4.24 1.43
C VAL A 146 4.20 -4.39 2.78
N TYR A 147 3.64 -5.19 3.68
CA TYR A 147 4.20 -5.39 5.01
C TYR A 147 5.60 -6.03 5.01
N GLN A 148 5.84 -7.00 4.13
CA GLN A 148 7.17 -7.57 3.95
C GLN A 148 8.17 -6.52 3.43
N TYR A 149 7.75 -5.68 2.49
CA TYR A 149 8.56 -4.57 2.01
C TYR A 149 8.84 -3.54 3.12
N ASP A 150 7.86 -3.24 3.97
CA ASP A 150 8.04 -2.29 5.08
C ASP A 150 9.05 -2.82 6.10
N CYS A 151 8.99 -4.11 6.42
CA CYS A 151 10.03 -4.73 7.24
C CYS A 151 11.41 -4.59 6.59
N TRP A 152 11.54 -4.94 5.30
CA TRP A 152 12.81 -4.78 4.57
C TRP A 152 13.31 -3.34 4.59
N SER A 153 12.39 -2.38 4.38
CA SER A 153 12.66 -0.94 4.35
C SER A 153 13.11 -0.42 5.72
N ALA A 154 12.48 -0.86 6.81
CA ALA A 154 12.88 -0.51 8.17
C ALA A 154 14.32 -0.98 8.47
N LEU A 155 14.64 -2.23 8.11
CA LEU A 155 15.97 -2.80 8.30
C LEU A 155 17.06 -2.14 7.44
N LYS A 156 16.70 -1.60 6.27
CA LYS A 156 17.64 -0.94 5.34
C LYS A 156 18.43 0.19 6.01
N TYR A 157 17.78 1.00 6.84
CA TYR A 157 18.41 2.15 7.49
C TYR A 157 19.32 1.78 8.67
N VAL A 158 19.29 0.52 9.11
CA VAL A 158 20.10 0.00 10.22
C VAL A 158 20.98 -1.18 9.81
N ASN A 159 21.25 -1.31 8.50
CA ASN A 159 22.03 -2.39 7.89
C ASN A 159 23.54 -2.26 8.16
N GLY A 160 23.93 -2.41 9.43
CA GLY A 160 25.31 -2.35 9.90
C GLY A 160 25.91 -3.70 10.31
N THR A 161 25.18 -4.81 10.15
CA THR A 161 25.67 -6.16 10.48
C THR A 161 25.33 -7.18 9.40
N SER A 162 26.13 -8.25 9.32
CA SER A 162 25.88 -9.36 8.39
C SER A 162 24.54 -10.04 8.64
N GLN A 163 24.06 -10.05 9.88
CA GLN A 163 22.74 -10.59 10.25
C GLN A 163 21.60 -9.76 9.65
N VAL A 164 21.67 -8.43 9.70
CA VAL A 164 20.67 -7.55 9.07
C VAL A 164 20.70 -7.74 7.56
N SER A 165 21.89 -7.73 6.94
CA SER A 165 22.03 -7.95 5.50
C SER A 165 21.45 -9.28 5.03
N LYS A 166 21.71 -10.38 5.75
CA LYS A 166 21.15 -11.71 5.44
C LYS A 166 19.62 -11.73 5.60
N THR A 167 19.10 -11.10 6.64
CA THR A 167 17.65 -11.02 6.88
C THR A 167 16.95 -10.22 5.80
N MET A 168 17.51 -9.07 5.40
CA MET A 168 17.00 -8.30 4.27
C MET A 168 17.02 -9.09 2.96
N SER A 169 18.10 -9.83 2.68
CA SER A 169 18.16 -10.68 1.48
C SER A 169 17.08 -11.75 1.50
N PHE A 170 16.84 -12.37 2.67
CA PHE A 170 15.79 -13.37 2.84
C PHE A 170 14.39 -12.78 2.63
N ILE A 171 14.11 -11.62 3.22
CA ILE A 171 12.82 -10.93 3.04
C ILE A 171 12.59 -10.55 1.58
N ASN A 172 13.63 -10.17 0.84
CA ASN A 172 13.51 -9.90 -0.59
C ASN A 172 13.07 -11.16 -1.38
N SER A 173 13.60 -12.33 -1.05
CA SER A 173 13.13 -13.61 -1.61
C SER A 173 11.69 -13.93 -1.19
N LEU A 174 11.32 -13.67 0.06
CA LEU A 174 9.96 -13.81 0.56
C LEU A 174 8.95 -12.97 -0.23
N ILE A 175 9.27 -11.70 -0.52
CA ILE A 175 8.44 -10.83 -1.38
C ILE A 175 8.25 -11.48 -2.76
N GLY A 176 9.28 -12.11 -3.31
CA GLY A 176 9.19 -12.90 -4.55
C GLY A 176 8.24 -14.10 -4.45
N TYR A 177 8.27 -14.84 -3.33
CA TYR A 177 7.33 -15.94 -3.11
C TYR A 177 5.89 -15.46 -2.97
N SER A 178 5.69 -14.31 -2.32
CA SER A 178 4.39 -13.67 -2.22
C SER A 178 3.88 -13.17 -3.58
N SER A 179 4.77 -12.60 -4.40
CA SER A 179 4.49 -12.21 -5.79
C SER A 179 4.03 -13.41 -6.64
N ASN A 180 4.68 -14.57 -6.49
CA ASN A 180 4.28 -15.79 -7.20
C ASN A 180 2.83 -16.19 -6.89
N ALA A 181 2.48 -16.24 -5.60
CA ALA A 181 1.13 -16.58 -5.17
C ALA A 181 0.10 -15.57 -5.72
N LEU A 182 0.40 -14.27 -5.61
CA LEU A 182 -0.47 -13.20 -6.11
C LEU A 182 -0.65 -13.28 -7.64
N GLY A 183 0.42 -13.52 -8.39
CA GLY A 183 0.37 -13.66 -9.85
C GLY A 183 -0.49 -14.85 -10.30
N MET A 184 -0.40 -15.99 -9.59
CA MET A 184 -1.27 -17.13 -9.85
C MET A 184 -2.73 -16.82 -9.54
N MET A 185 -3.03 -16.09 -8.46
CA MET A 185 -4.40 -15.65 -8.15
C MET A 185 -4.97 -14.72 -9.22
N VAL A 186 -4.18 -13.77 -9.73
CA VAL A 186 -4.58 -12.88 -10.83
C VAL A 186 -4.94 -13.69 -12.06
N ASN A 187 -4.08 -14.63 -12.47
CA ASN A 187 -4.33 -15.44 -13.66
C ASN A 187 -5.51 -16.40 -13.48
N PHE A 188 -5.69 -16.96 -12.29
CA PHE A 188 -6.85 -17.81 -12.00
C PHE A 188 -8.16 -17.01 -12.05
N ASP A 189 -8.17 -15.80 -11.51
CA ASP A 189 -9.33 -14.91 -11.55
C ASP A 189 -9.70 -14.50 -12.99
N LEU A 190 -8.71 -14.38 -13.89
CA LEU A 190 -8.92 -13.99 -15.30
C LEU A 190 -9.23 -15.16 -16.23
N TYR A 191 -8.54 -16.29 -16.06
CA TYR A 191 -8.51 -17.40 -17.03
C TYR A 191 -8.93 -18.75 -16.43
N GLY A 192 -9.31 -18.77 -15.15
CA GLY A 192 -9.64 -20.00 -14.44
C GLY A 192 -8.44 -20.96 -14.36
N ALA A 193 -8.75 -22.26 -14.38
CA ALA A 193 -7.75 -23.32 -14.24
C ALA A 193 -6.89 -23.55 -15.51
N ASP A 194 -7.15 -22.87 -16.62
CA ASP A 194 -6.38 -23.00 -17.86
C ASP A 194 -5.01 -22.31 -17.77
N THR A 195 -4.04 -23.03 -17.21
CA THR A 195 -2.63 -22.60 -17.13
C THR A 195 -1.95 -22.47 -18.51
N GLY A 196 -2.61 -22.86 -19.60
CA GLY A 196 -2.18 -22.56 -20.96
C GLY A 196 -2.17 -21.07 -21.25
N SER A 197 -3.19 -20.37 -20.75
CA SER A 197 -3.42 -18.93 -20.92
C SER A 197 -2.69 -18.05 -19.88
N TRP A 198 -2.09 -18.66 -18.87
CA TRP A 198 -1.42 -17.94 -17.79
C TRP A 198 -0.10 -17.30 -18.25
N THR A 199 0.13 -16.07 -17.78
CA THR A 199 1.33 -15.28 -18.07
C THR A 199 1.67 -14.36 -16.90
N VAL A 200 2.82 -13.71 -16.95
CA VAL A 200 3.18 -12.69 -15.96
C VAL A 200 2.08 -11.62 -15.94
N PRO A 201 1.55 -11.25 -14.76
CA PRO A 201 0.52 -10.23 -14.65
C PRO A 201 0.88 -8.96 -15.40
N LYS A 202 -0.07 -8.50 -16.20
CA LYS A 202 0.04 -7.32 -17.05
C LYS A 202 -0.60 -6.12 -16.36
N THR A 203 -0.12 -4.94 -16.73
CA THR A 203 -0.66 -3.66 -16.28
C THR A 203 -1.32 -2.92 -17.43
N GLU A 204 -1.91 -1.76 -17.12
CA GLU A 204 -2.45 -0.86 -18.13
C GLU A 204 -1.39 -0.38 -19.14
N ARG A 205 -0.10 -0.37 -18.76
CA ARG A 205 1.00 -0.10 -19.69
C ARG A 205 1.19 -1.18 -20.74
N ASP A 206 0.80 -2.40 -20.41
CA ASP A 206 0.85 -3.56 -21.31
C ASP A 206 -0.45 -3.71 -22.12
N GLY A 207 -1.36 -2.74 -22.01
CA GLY A 207 -2.70 -2.77 -22.63
C GLY A 207 -3.70 -3.67 -21.91
N PHE A 208 -3.41 -4.09 -20.67
CA PHE A 208 -4.34 -4.88 -19.87
C PHE A 208 -5.27 -3.97 -19.05
N TRP A 209 -6.56 -4.26 -19.13
CA TRP A 209 -7.61 -3.61 -18.37
C TRP A 209 -8.45 -4.68 -17.71
N GLU A 210 -8.70 -4.53 -16.42
CA GLU A 210 -9.54 -5.48 -15.70
C GLU A 210 -10.98 -5.36 -16.23
N ASP A 211 -11.56 -6.50 -16.64
CA ASP A 211 -12.90 -6.52 -17.26
C ASP A 211 -13.92 -5.89 -16.32
N SER A 212 -14.66 -4.94 -16.86
CA SER A 212 -15.64 -4.16 -16.09
C SER A 212 -16.99 -4.85 -15.97
N GLY A 213 -17.20 -5.97 -16.67
CA GLY A 213 -18.49 -6.64 -16.77
C GLY A 213 -19.57 -5.72 -17.36
N SER A 214 -20.74 -6.28 -17.69
CA SER A 214 -21.89 -5.49 -18.17
C SER A 214 -22.62 -4.72 -17.04
N ALA A 215 -22.02 -4.61 -15.86
CA ALA A 215 -22.61 -3.91 -14.73
C ALA A 215 -22.46 -2.39 -14.97
N GLY A 216 -23.61 -1.71 -15.05
CA GLY A 216 -23.66 -0.29 -15.36
C GLY A 216 -22.82 0.56 -14.40
N SER A 217 -22.51 1.78 -14.84
CA SER A 217 -21.82 2.84 -14.08
C SER A 217 -22.64 3.35 -12.88
N GLY A 218 -23.17 2.44 -12.06
CA GLY A 218 -23.91 2.75 -10.86
C GLY A 218 -22.99 3.48 -9.91
N GLN A 219 -23.20 4.79 -9.77
CA GLN A 219 -22.60 5.57 -8.69
C GLN A 219 -23.01 4.91 -7.38
N VAL A 220 -22.09 4.22 -6.73
CA VAL A 220 -22.29 3.78 -5.34
C VAL A 220 -22.43 5.07 -4.53
N LYS A 221 -23.66 5.43 -4.17
CA LYS A 221 -23.98 6.60 -3.33
C LYS A 221 -23.82 6.32 -1.83
N GLY A 222 -23.13 5.25 -1.49
CA GLY A 222 -22.95 4.80 -0.12
C GLY A 222 -21.96 5.66 0.68
N GLY A 223 -21.80 5.33 1.96
CA GLY A 223 -20.95 6.08 2.88
C GLY A 223 -20.98 5.49 4.29
N VAL A 224 -20.66 6.33 5.28
CA VAL A 224 -20.88 6.01 6.69
C VAL A 224 -22.39 6.05 6.94
N PRO A 225 -23.03 4.99 7.48
CA PRO A 225 -24.48 5.00 7.64
C PRO A 225 -24.97 6.15 8.53
N ALA A 226 -26.07 6.78 8.12
CA ALA A 226 -26.72 7.79 8.93
C ALA A 226 -27.42 7.18 10.16
N GLY A 227 -27.61 8.00 11.21
CA GLY A 227 -28.41 7.62 12.38
C GLY A 227 -27.81 6.52 13.26
N LEU A 228 -26.51 6.25 13.15
CA LEU A 228 -25.82 5.30 14.04
C LEU A 228 -25.94 5.75 15.51
N LYS A 229 -26.35 4.82 16.38
CA LYS A 229 -26.39 5.03 17.82
C LYS A 229 -25.00 4.82 18.41
N SER A 230 -24.53 5.76 19.22
CA SER A 230 -23.23 5.65 19.91
C SER A 230 -23.24 4.57 20.99
N ASP A 231 -22.19 3.76 21.03
CA ASP A 231 -21.86 2.84 22.12
C ASP A 231 -21.03 3.53 23.22
N ALA A 232 -20.22 4.52 22.83
CA ALA A 232 -19.37 5.29 23.72
C ALA A 232 -19.34 6.77 23.32
N THR A 233 -19.19 7.65 24.30
CA THR A 233 -19.03 9.10 24.10
C THR A 233 -17.70 9.60 24.64
N VAL A 234 -17.09 10.56 23.93
CA VAL A 234 -15.80 11.16 24.31
C VAL A 234 -15.94 12.68 24.42
N CYS A 235 -15.64 13.24 25.59
CA CYS A 235 -15.52 14.69 25.79
C CYS A 235 -14.74 15.06 27.05
N LYS A 236 -14.38 16.35 27.18
CA LYS A 236 -13.58 16.85 28.32
C LYS A 236 -14.25 16.68 29.69
N GLY A 237 -15.58 16.49 29.75
CA GLY A 237 -16.30 16.16 30.98
C GLY A 237 -17.77 15.79 30.74
N GLY A 238 -18.28 14.82 31.50
CA GLY A 238 -19.68 14.36 31.43
C GLY A 238 -19.98 13.35 30.32
N CYS A 239 -18.95 12.79 29.67
CA CYS A 239 -19.04 11.65 28.74
C CYS A 239 -18.45 10.38 29.37
N ASP A 240 -18.59 9.26 28.68
CA ASP A 240 -18.08 7.96 29.13
C ASP A 240 -16.54 7.96 29.25
N TYR A 241 -15.86 8.62 28.30
CA TYR A 241 -14.40 8.71 28.24
C TYR A 241 -13.90 10.14 28.05
N LYS A 242 -12.67 10.41 28.49
CA LYS A 242 -12.03 11.73 28.34
C LYS A 242 -11.17 11.81 27.08
N THR A 243 -10.59 10.68 26.66
CA THR A 243 -9.74 10.57 25.47
C THR A 243 -10.33 9.61 24.45
N VAL A 244 -9.96 9.78 23.19
CA VAL A 244 -10.38 8.91 22.10
C VAL A 244 -9.74 7.52 22.26
N GLN A 245 -8.47 7.44 22.67
CA GLN A 245 -7.80 6.16 22.88
C GLN A 245 -8.47 5.31 23.97
N GLU A 246 -8.95 5.92 25.07
CA GLU A 246 -9.71 5.18 26.10
C GLU A 246 -10.97 4.53 25.53
N ALA A 247 -11.72 5.24 24.70
CA ALA A 247 -12.92 4.69 24.05
C ALA A 247 -12.59 3.58 23.04
N VAL A 248 -11.47 3.72 22.30
CA VAL A 248 -10.98 2.66 21.40
C VAL A 248 -10.59 1.41 22.20
N ASN A 249 -9.90 1.57 23.33
CA ASN A 249 -9.49 0.45 24.17
C ASN A 249 -10.68 -0.34 24.71
N ALA A 250 -11.80 0.34 24.98
CA ALA A 250 -13.05 -0.25 25.45
C ALA A 250 -13.86 -0.97 24.36
N ALA A 251 -13.56 -0.75 23.08
CA ALA A 251 -14.21 -1.47 22.00
C ALA A 251 -13.91 -2.99 22.08
N PRO A 252 -14.90 -3.86 21.86
CA PRO A 252 -14.68 -5.31 21.80
C PRO A 252 -13.61 -5.70 20.77
N GLU A 253 -12.86 -6.75 21.06
CA GLU A 253 -11.87 -7.30 20.15
C GLU A 253 -12.50 -8.32 19.20
N ASN A 254 -12.09 -8.30 17.94
CA ASN A 254 -12.48 -9.20 16.86
C ASN A 254 -14.00 -9.27 16.62
N GLU A 255 -14.72 -8.18 16.88
CA GLU A 255 -16.15 -8.07 16.56
C GLU A 255 -16.35 -7.96 15.05
N GLN A 256 -16.85 -9.04 14.43
CA GLN A 256 -16.94 -9.15 12.97
C GLN A 256 -18.21 -8.54 12.37
N THR A 257 -19.27 -8.36 13.17
CA THR A 257 -20.61 -8.08 12.65
C THR A 257 -21.15 -6.74 13.08
N ARG A 258 -20.89 -6.36 14.33
CA ARG A 258 -21.46 -5.16 14.93
C ARG A 258 -20.47 -4.00 14.88
N LYS A 259 -20.98 -2.82 14.54
CA LYS A 259 -20.22 -1.57 14.67
C LYS A 259 -20.10 -1.16 16.13
N PHE A 260 -18.92 -0.75 16.56
CA PHE A 260 -18.71 -0.08 17.84
C PHE A 260 -18.54 1.42 17.60
N VAL A 261 -19.58 2.18 17.93
CA VAL A 261 -19.70 3.60 17.55
C VAL A 261 -19.21 4.51 18.67
N ILE A 262 -18.13 5.23 18.43
CA ILE A 262 -17.55 6.20 19.34
C ILE A 262 -17.93 7.60 18.85
N TRP A 263 -18.80 8.28 19.62
CA TRP A 263 -19.16 9.67 19.35
C TRP A 263 -18.20 10.61 20.08
N ILE A 264 -17.36 11.29 19.31
CA ILE A 264 -16.34 12.22 19.74
C ILE A 264 -16.88 13.63 19.60
N LYS A 265 -17.28 14.23 20.72
CA LYS A 265 -17.90 15.56 20.71
C LYS A 265 -16.91 16.64 20.28
N THR A 266 -17.44 17.83 20.01
CA THR A 266 -16.66 19.02 19.67
C THR A 266 -15.54 19.26 20.68
N GLY A 267 -14.32 19.45 20.18
CA GLY A 267 -13.13 19.65 21.00
C GLY A 267 -11.84 19.43 20.22
N LEU A 268 -10.75 19.94 20.80
CA LEU A 268 -9.39 19.64 20.41
C LEU A 268 -8.84 18.54 21.34
N TYR A 269 -8.44 17.42 20.74
CA TYR A 269 -7.92 16.22 21.40
C TYR A 269 -6.45 16.04 21.00
N GLU A 270 -5.54 16.43 21.88
CA GLU A 270 -4.09 16.31 21.68
C GLU A 270 -3.64 14.91 22.13
N GLU A 271 -3.78 13.93 21.25
CA GLU A 271 -3.47 12.53 21.55
C GLU A 271 -3.05 11.74 20.32
N LYS A 272 -2.30 10.66 20.56
CA LYS A 272 -1.94 9.67 19.55
C LYS A 272 -2.90 8.49 19.66
N VAL A 273 -3.68 8.25 18.61
CA VAL A 273 -4.72 7.20 18.60
C VAL A 273 -4.30 6.01 17.74
N ARG A 274 -4.48 4.80 18.26
CA ARG A 274 -4.22 3.53 17.58
C ARG A 274 -5.43 2.62 17.68
N VAL A 275 -6.01 2.30 16.52
CA VAL A 275 -7.05 1.28 16.37
C VAL A 275 -6.36 0.01 15.90
N GLY A 276 -6.08 -0.87 16.87
CA GLY A 276 -5.34 -2.13 16.65
C GLY A 276 -6.01 -3.07 15.66
N LEU A 277 -5.28 -4.08 15.20
CA LEU A 277 -5.77 -5.08 14.23
C LEU A 277 -7.02 -5.80 14.78
N GLU A 278 -7.03 -6.07 16.08
CA GLU A 278 -8.12 -6.69 16.82
C GLU A 278 -9.35 -5.77 16.98
N LYS A 279 -9.23 -4.46 16.78
CA LYS A 279 -10.35 -3.51 16.95
C LYS A 279 -11.12 -3.32 15.64
N MET A 280 -11.82 -4.37 15.22
CA MET A 280 -12.65 -4.38 13.99
C MET A 280 -13.94 -3.56 14.14
N ASN A 281 -14.45 -3.04 13.03
CA ASN A 281 -15.74 -2.32 12.92
C ASN A 281 -15.90 -1.12 13.87
N VAL A 282 -14.80 -0.48 14.26
CA VAL A 282 -14.83 0.77 15.04
C VAL A 282 -15.27 1.93 14.16
N VAL A 283 -16.20 2.74 14.66
CA VAL A 283 -16.71 3.93 13.96
C VAL A 283 -16.43 5.18 14.78
N PHE A 284 -15.76 6.17 14.19
CA PHE A 284 -15.59 7.50 14.77
C PHE A 284 -16.64 8.45 14.20
N LEU A 285 -17.49 9.01 15.04
CA LEU A 285 -18.41 10.08 14.67
C LEU A 285 -18.00 11.36 15.39
N GLY A 286 -17.71 12.41 14.64
CA GLY A 286 -17.46 13.75 15.18
C GLY A 286 -18.66 14.68 14.96
N ASP A 287 -18.63 15.85 15.61
CA ASP A 287 -19.66 16.89 15.47
C ASP A 287 -19.47 17.76 14.20
N GLY A 288 -18.44 17.48 13.40
CA GLY A 288 -18.14 18.14 12.12
C GLY A 288 -16.65 18.45 11.94
N MET A 289 -16.21 18.51 10.67
CA MET A 289 -14.88 18.99 10.30
C MET A 289 -14.58 20.34 10.94
N GLY A 290 -13.39 20.49 11.51
CA GLY A 290 -12.94 21.68 12.24
C GLY A 290 -13.56 21.88 13.64
N LYS A 291 -14.56 21.08 14.03
CA LYS A 291 -15.16 21.13 15.38
C LYS A 291 -14.62 20.03 16.28
N THR A 292 -14.57 18.80 15.77
CA THR A 292 -13.93 17.66 16.45
C THR A 292 -12.57 17.44 15.79
N VAL A 293 -11.48 17.69 16.51
CA VAL A 293 -10.12 17.65 15.99
C VAL A 293 -9.24 16.74 16.85
N ILE A 294 -8.65 15.70 16.24
CA ILE A 294 -7.58 14.92 16.87
C ILE A 294 -6.25 15.39 16.28
N THR A 295 -5.35 15.86 17.13
CA THR A 295 -4.10 16.50 16.70
C THR A 295 -2.86 15.90 17.38
N GLY A 296 -1.75 15.89 16.63
CA GLY A 296 -0.42 15.54 17.09
C GLY A 296 0.64 16.32 16.33
N SER A 297 1.93 16.08 16.61
CA SER A 297 3.03 16.83 16.00
C SER A 297 4.31 15.98 15.81
N LEU A 298 4.17 14.66 15.74
CA LEU A 298 5.31 13.77 15.53
C LEU A 298 5.82 13.90 14.09
N SER A 299 7.14 13.84 13.92
CA SER A 299 7.82 13.85 12.63
C SER A 299 9.09 13.00 12.67
N VAL A 300 9.61 12.65 11.50
CA VAL A 300 10.86 11.86 11.39
C VAL A 300 12.11 12.60 11.86
N GLY A 301 12.03 13.91 12.12
CA GLY A 301 13.13 14.67 12.72
C GLY A 301 13.45 14.25 14.16
N LEU A 302 12.56 13.49 14.80
CA LEU A 302 12.76 12.94 16.14
C LEU A 302 13.55 11.62 16.10
N VAL A 303 14.49 11.45 17.03
CA VAL A 303 15.33 10.24 17.10
C VAL A 303 14.45 9.00 17.30
N GLY A 304 14.66 7.99 16.45
CA GLY A 304 13.96 6.71 16.52
C GLY A 304 12.53 6.73 16.00
N VAL A 305 12.05 7.84 15.42
CA VAL A 305 10.69 7.94 14.86
C VAL A 305 10.71 7.72 13.35
N THR A 306 10.07 6.65 12.90
CA THR A 306 9.84 6.39 11.48
C THR A 306 8.61 7.13 10.96
N THR A 307 8.49 7.33 9.64
CA THR A 307 7.28 7.95 9.03
C THR A 307 6.00 7.24 9.48
N TYR A 308 6.03 5.91 9.54
CA TYR A 308 4.89 5.08 9.97
C TYR A 308 4.43 5.41 11.40
N GLU A 309 5.37 5.72 12.31
CA GLU A 309 5.09 6.05 13.70
C GLU A 309 4.62 7.48 13.92
N THR A 310 4.87 8.39 12.95
CA THR A 310 4.48 9.81 13.04
C THR A 310 2.97 10.03 13.00
N ALA A 311 2.19 9.04 12.53
CA ALA A 311 0.75 9.14 12.39
C ALA A 311 0.08 9.58 13.70
N THR A 312 -0.64 10.70 13.67
CA THR A 312 -1.47 11.14 14.80
C THR A 312 -2.54 10.09 15.09
N VAL A 313 -3.27 9.66 14.06
CA VAL A 313 -4.19 8.52 14.13
C VAL A 313 -3.71 7.42 13.18
N GLY A 314 -3.57 6.20 13.71
CA GLY A 314 -3.23 5.01 12.93
C GLY A 314 -4.29 3.93 13.11
N VAL A 315 -4.82 3.42 12.00
CA VAL A 315 -5.92 2.45 11.99
C VAL A 315 -5.50 1.19 11.26
N VAL A 316 -5.65 0.03 11.90
CA VAL A 316 -5.33 -1.29 11.33
C VAL A 316 -6.55 -2.20 11.32
N GLY A 317 -7.43 -2.13 12.33
CA GLY A 317 -8.64 -2.95 12.41
C GLY A 317 -9.59 -2.75 11.23
N ASP A 318 -10.06 -3.84 10.63
CA ASP A 318 -10.90 -3.82 9.41
C ASP A 318 -12.28 -3.22 9.64
N GLY A 319 -12.87 -2.67 8.56
CA GLY A 319 -14.21 -2.09 8.59
C GLY A 319 -14.29 -0.75 9.33
N PHE A 320 -13.15 -0.08 9.54
CA PHE A 320 -13.12 1.21 10.22
C PHE A 320 -13.94 2.25 9.45
N MET A 321 -14.70 3.05 10.17
CA MET A 321 -15.44 4.17 9.60
C MET A 321 -15.16 5.47 10.34
N ALA A 322 -15.15 6.59 9.63
CA ALA A 322 -15.07 7.91 10.25
C ALA A 322 -15.95 8.92 9.54
N SER A 323 -16.66 9.76 10.31
CA SER A 323 -17.37 10.91 9.77
C SER A 323 -17.35 12.14 10.66
N GLY A 324 -17.24 13.32 10.03
CA GLY A 324 -17.36 14.60 10.73
C GLY A 324 -16.19 14.93 11.66
N ILE A 325 -14.96 14.54 11.30
CA ILE A 325 -13.77 14.70 12.14
C ILE A 325 -12.57 15.26 11.36
N THR A 326 -11.73 16.04 12.03
CA THR A 326 -10.43 16.48 11.51
C THR A 326 -9.29 15.68 12.16
N PHE A 327 -8.43 15.10 11.34
CA PHE A 327 -7.15 14.49 11.75
C PHE A 327 -6.01 15.43 11.37
N GLN A 328 -5.18 15.82 12.33
CA GLN A 328 -4.18 16.88 12.13
C GLN A 328 -2.80 16.47 12.64
N ASN A 329 -1.76 16.79 11.85
CA ASN A 329 -0.38 16.82 12.30
C ASN A 329 0.20 18.24 12.13
N THR A 330 0.62 18.84 13.25
CA THR A 330 1.11 20.23 13.33
C THR A 330 2.63 20.37 13.33
N ALA A 331 3.39 19.30 13.04
CA ALA A 331 4.86 19.35 13.04
C ALA A 331 5.44 20.46 12.15
N GLY A 332 4.74 20.78 11.06
CA GLY A 332 5.04 21.94 10.22
C GLY A 332 5.85 21.64 8.95
N PRO A 333 6.06 22.66 8.11
CA PRO A 333 6.68 22.53 6.78
C PRO A 333 8.13 22.01 6.80
N ASP A 334 8.90 22.37 7.83
CA ASP A 334 10.34 22.03 7.94
C ASP A 334 10.59 20.72 8.71
N ALA A 335 9.53 20.05 9.18
CA ALA A 335 9.63 18.82 9.96
C ALA A 335 9.83 17.56 9.10
N HIS A 336 9.83 17.71 7.77
CA HIS A 336 9.78 16.62 6.81
C HIS A 336 8.53 15.74 7.02
N GLN A 337 8.63 14.42 6.87
CA GLN A 337 7.49 13.50 6.96
C GLN A 337 6.79 13.56 8.32
N ALA A 338 5.49 13.85 8.31
CA ALA A 338 4.66 13.98 9.50
C ALA A 338 3.19 13.64 9.20
N VAL A 339 2.80 12.41 9.50
CA VAL A 339 1.50 11.83 9.10
C VAL A 339 0.38 12.30 10.04
N ALA A 340 -0.74 12.77 9.47
CA ALA A 340 -1.96 13.06 10.20
C ALA A 340 -2.79 11.79 10.41
N PHE A 341 -2.99 11.02 9.35
CA PHE A 341 -3.76 9.78 9.38
C PHE A 341 -3.08 8.68 8.57
N ARG A 342 -3.00 7.48 9.15
CA ARG A 342 -2.57 6.25 8.48
C ARG A 342 -3.69 5.22 8.53
N SER A 343 -4.00 4.61 7.38
CA SER A 343 -4.95 3.50 7.29
C SER A 343 -4.35 2.26 6.65
N ASP A 344 -4.52 1.16 7.38
CA ASP A 344 -4.27 -0.25 7.04
C ASP A 344 -5.55 -1.08 7.18
N SER A 345 -6.70 -0.40 7.30
CA SER A 345 -8.01 -1.03 7.49
C SER A 345 -8.60 -1.40 6.14
N ASP A 346 -8.81 -2.70 5.90
CA ASP A 346 -9.56 -3.16 4.73
C ASP A 346 -11.02 -2.77 4.88
N LEU A 347 -11.65 -2.41 3.76
CA LEU A 347 -13.05 -2.00 3.70
C LEU A 347 -13.35 -0.76 4.56
N SER A 348 -12.39 0.17 4.66
CA SER A 348 -12.57 1.40 5.44
C SER A 348 -13.34 2.47 4.67
N VAL A 349 -14.26 3.16 5.36
CA VAL A 349 -15.06 4.27 4.82
C VAL A 349 -14.84 5.54 5.63
N VAL A 350 -14.25 6.55 5.01
CA VAL A 350 -14.04 7.87 5.61
C VAL A 350 -14.84 8.90 4.82
N GLU A 351 -15.82 9.53 5.48
CA GLU A 351 -16.75 10.47 4.83
C GLU A 351 -16.82 11.79 5.57
N ASN A 352 -16.82 12.94 4.90
CA ASN A 352 -16.92 14.26 5.55
C ASN A 352 -15.83 14.48 6.61
N CYS A 353 -14.59 14.09 6.30
CA CYS A 353 -13.44 14.25 7.19
C CYS A 353 -12.39 15.17 6.60
N GLU A 354 -11.60 15.79 7.47
CA GLU A 354 -10.52 16.68 7.08
C GLU A 354 -9.17 16.13 7.55
N PHE A 355 -8.17 16.21 6.67
CA PHE A 355 -6.81 15.78 6.94
C PHE A 355 -5.87 16.97 6.77
N ILE A 356 -5.22 17.39 7.84
CA ILE A 356 -4.34 18.57 7.83
C ILE A 356 -2.92 18.15 8.17
N GLY A 357 -2.00 18.35 7.23
CA GLY A 357 -0.57 18.18 7.46
C GLY A 357 0.26 18.96 6.44
N ASN A 358 1.53 18.55 6.32
CA ASN A 358 2.46 19.06 5.33
C ASN A 358 2.92 17.89 4.45
N GLN A 359 4.18 17.47 4.60
CA GLN A 359 4.70 16.31 3.88
C GLN A 359 4.13 15.03 4.50
N ASP A 360 3.67 14.11 3.64
CA ASP A 360 3.14 12.78 4.02
C ASP A 360 1.84 12.85 4.89
N THR A 361 0.92 13.77 4.59
CA THR A 361 -0.29 14.00 5.41
C THR A 361 -1.18 12.76 5.59
N LEU A 362 -1.57 12.12 4.49
CA LEU A 362 -2.44 10.94 4.45
C LEU A 362 -1.64 9.74 3.96
N TYR A 363 -1.39 8.79 4.87
CA TYR A 363 -0.77 7.52 4.57
C TYR A 363 -1.86 6.46 4.30
N ALA A 364 -2.32 6.40 3.06
CA ALA A 364 -3.20 5.33 2.56
C ALA A 364 -2.35 4.07 2.33
N HIS A 365 -2.01 3.39 3.42
CA HIS A 365 -0.89 2.45 3.50
C HIS A 365 -1.12 1.16 2.69
N ALA A 366 -2.20 0.44 2.97
CA ALA A 366 -2.54 -0.83 2.33
C ALA A 366 -4.06 -1.05 2.26
N LEU A 367 -4.48 -2.07 1.51
CA LEU A 367 -5.86 -2.58 1.44
C LEU A 367 -6.88 -1.61 0.80
N ARG A 368 -8.17 -1.93 0.86
CA ARG A 368 -9.24 -1.17 0.16
C ARG A 368 -9.80 -0.08 1.06
N GLN A 369 -9.86 1.14 0.53
CA GLN A 369 -10.26 2.33 1.30
C GLN A 369 -11.11 3.27 0.44
N TYR A 370 -12.16 3.82 1.01
CA TYR A 370 -13.05 4.79 0.36
C TYR A 370 -13.07 6.10 1.14
N TYR A 371 -12.73 7.20 0.46
CA TYR A 371 -12.73 8.56 0.99
C TYR A 371 -13.76 9.39 0.21
N LYS A 372 -14.77 9.94 0.89
CA LYS A 372 -15.88 10.64 0.24
C LYS A 372 -16.11 12.01 0.88
N SER A 373 -16.24 13.05 0.07
CA SER A 373 -16.51 14.41 0.58
C SER A 373 -15.49 14.87 1.62
N CYS A 374 -14.24 14.43 1.47
CA CYS A 374 -13.16 14.75 2.40
C CYS A 374 -12.35 15.95 1.92
N ARG A 375 -11.75 16.67 2.87
CA ARG A 375 -10.78 17.73 2.59
C ARG A 375 -9.39 17.27 2.98
N ILE A 376 -8.46 17.18 2.03
CA ILE A 376 -7.09 16.69 2.27
C ILE A 376 -6.10 17.80 1.94
N GLN A 377 -5.36 18.26 2.94
CA GLN A 377 -4.42 19.36 2.83
C GLN A 377 -2.98 18.93 3.12
N GLY A 378 -2.06 19.23 2.20
CA GLY A 378 -0.62 18.99 2.40
C GLY A 378 0.24 19.57 1.29
N ASN A 379 1.49 19.10 1.13
CA ASN A 379 2.40 19.65 0.10
C ASN A 379 3.19 18.59 -0.69
N VAL A 380 4.08 17.84 -0.04
CA VAL A 380 4.93 16.82 -0.67
C VAL A 380 4.36 15.47 -0.35
N ASP A 381 4.05 14.69 -1.39
CA ASP A 381 3.63 13.29 -1.27
C ASP A 381 2.48 13.12 -0.26
N PHE A 382 1.61 14.13 -0.17
CA PHE A 382 0.71 14.24 0.98
C PHE A 382 -0.45 13.25 0.92
N ILE A 383 -0.60 12.54 -0.20
CA ILE A 383 -1.38 11.31 -0.31
C ILE A 383 -0.45 10.21 -0.84
N PHE A 384 -0.05 9.27 0.01
CA PHE A 384 0.95 8.26 -0.34
C PHE A 384 0.65 6.90 0.30
N GLY A 385 1.32 5.86 -0.22
CA GLY A 385 1.14 4.48 0.22
C GLY A 385 0.81 3.53 -0.94
N ASN A 386 0.39 2.30 -0.62
CA ASN A 386 0.14 1.23 -1.58
C ASN A 386 -1.24 0.57 -1.38
N SER A 387 -2.23 1.33 -0.89
CA SER A 387 -3.62 0.88 -0.85
C SER A 387 -4.27 0.86 -2.24
N ALA A 388 -5.44 0.23 -2.33
CA ALA A 388 -6.44 0.51 -3.34
C ALA A 388 -7.42 1.56 -2.75
N SER A 389 -7.14 2.85 -3.00
CA SER A 389 -7.94 3.95 -2.45
C SER A 389 -8.73 4.67 -3.51
N PHE A 390 -10.00 4.90 -3.20
CA PHE A 390 -10.93 5.65 -4.03
C PHE A 390 -11.33 6.94 -3.32
N PHE A 391 -11.00 8.08 -3.93
CA PHE A 391 -11.32 9.41 -3.45
C PHE A 391 -12.44 9.97 -4.33
N GLN A 392 -13.58 10.28 -3.74
CA GLN A 392 -14.75 10.79 -4.45
C GLN A 392 -15.23 12.11 -3.84
N ASP A 393 -15.51 13.10 -4.68
CA ASP A 393 -16.06 14.39 -4.25
C ASP A 393 -15.18 15.10 -3.21
N CYS A 394 -13.86 14.88 -3.26
CA CYS A 394 -12.90 15.42 -2.29
C CYS A 394 -12.28 16.74 -2.74
N ASP A 395 -11.95 17.59 -1.77
CA ASP A 395 -11.11 18.78 -1.96
C ASP A 395 -9.66 18.45 -1.61
N ILE A 396 -8.78 18.51 -2.62
CA ILE A 396 -7.36 18.21 -2.51
C ILE A 396 -6.58 19.53 -2.59
N LEU A 397 -6.05 19.98 -1.44
CA LEU A 397 -5.55 21.34 -1.26
C LEU A 397 -4.05 21.38 -0.98
N ILE A 398 -3.30 22.01 -1.88
CA ILE A 398 -1.87 22.26 -1.68
C ILE A 398 -1.67 23.41 -0.69
N ALA A 399 -0.86 23.17 0.33
CA ALA A 399 -0.46 24.12 1.36
C ALA A 399 1.02 24.55 1.17
N PRO A 400 1.44 25.69 1.75
CA PRO A 400 2.83 26.10 1.74
C PRO A 400 3.76 25.06 2.38
N ARG A 401 4.85 24.72 1.69
CA ARG A 401 5.83 23.69 2.05
C ARG A 401 6.99 24.16 2.90
N GLN A 402 7.35 25.43 2.86
CA GLN A 402 8.55 25.96 3.55
C GLN A 402 8.21 27.20 4.35
N LEU A 403 9.08 27.55 5.32
CA LEU A 403 8.96 28.78 6.10
C LEU A 403 9.04 30.06 5.24
N ARG A 404 9.68 29.99 4.08
CA ARG A 404 9.85 31.09 3.12
C ARG A 404 9.22 30.77 1.76
N PRO A 405 7.89 30.61 1.71
CA PRO A 405 7.19 30.10 0.52
C PRO A 405 7.28 31.05 -0.67
N GLU A 406 7.58 32.34 -0.48
CA GLU A 406 7.80 33.32 -1.55
C GLU A 406 8.97 32.95 -2.48
N LYS A 407 9.86 32.06 -2.05
CA LYS A 407 10.99 31.56 -2.85
C LYS A 407 10.59 30.44 -3.81
N GLY A 408 9.37 29.94 -3.72
CA GLY A 408 8.83 28.89 -4.57
C GLY A 408 9.14 27.48 -4.12
N GLU A 409 8.28 26.56 -4.54
CA GLU A 409 8.18 25.21 -4.01
C GLU A 409 7.96 24.21 -5.15
N THR A 410 8.31 22.95 -4.89
CA THR A 410 7.94 21.84 -5.77
C THR A 410 7.17 20.82 -4.94
N ASN A 411 5.91 20.63 -5.32
CA ASN A 411 4.93 19.84 -4.60
C ASN A 411 4.39 18.73 -5.49
N ALA A 412 4.09 17.57 -4.90
CA ALA A 412 3.47 16.44 -5.58
C ALA A 412 2.28 15.99 -4.74
N VAL A 413 1.10 15.92 -5.35
CA VAL A 413 -0.12 15.52 -4.65
C VAL A 413 -0.01 14.06 -4.21
N THR A 414 0.39 13.17 -5.11
CA THR A 414 0.48 11.73 -4.81
C THR A 414 1.88 11.14 -4.91
N ALA A 415 2.10 10.09 -4.11
CA ALA A 415 3.24 9.19 -4.24
C ALA A 415 2.80 7.72 -4.05
N HIS A 416 2.20 7.13 -5.09
CA HIS A 416 1.71 5.75 -5.01
C HIS A 416 2.86 4.72 -5.08
N GLY A 417 2.76 3.71 -4.22
CA GLY A 417 3.84 2.79 -3.89
C GLY A 417 3.67 1.35 -4.39
N ARG A 418 2.98 1.10 -5.51
CA ARG A 418 2.87 -0.26 -6.09
C ARG A 418 4.23 -0.85 -6.46
N ILE A 419 4.58 -2.01 -5.90
CA ILE A 419 5.88 -2.67 -6.10
C ILE A 419 5.83 -3.85 -7.08
N ASP A 420 4.63 -4.35 -7.39
CA ASP A 420 4.44 -5.52 -8.24
C ASP A 420 3.23 -5.33 -9.17
N PRO A 421 3.30 -5.74 -10.46
CA PRO A 421 2.22 -5.54 -11.41
C PRO A 421 0.96 -6.34 -11.06
N ALA A 422 1.09 -7.41 -10.27
CA ALA A 422 -0.04 -8.22 -9.82
C ALA A 422 -0.85 -7.58 -8.69
N GLN A 423 -0.32 -6.54 -8.02
CA GLN A 423 -1.03 -5.82 -6.97
C GLN A 423 -2.23 -5.05 -7.56
N SER A 424 -3.41 -5.28 -6.99
CA SER A 424 -4.65 -4.61 -7.36
C SER A 424 -4.79 -3.22 -6.71
N THR A 425 -3.68 -2.52 -6.47
CA THR A 425 -3.59 -1.28 -5.69
C THR A 425 -3.40 -0.05 -6.57
N GLY A 426 -3.75 1.13 -6.08
CA GLY A 426 -3.70 2.38 -6.85
C GLY A 426 -4.53 3.46 -6.17
N PHE A 427 -4.34 4.70 -6.62
CA PHE A 427 -5.20 5.81 -6.23
C PHE A 427 -6.12 6.23 -7.37
N VAL A 428 -7.43 6.28 -7.12
CA VAL A 428 -8.43 6.79 -8.04
C VAL A 428 -9.05 8.04 -7.43
N PHE A 429 -8.98 9.15 -8.15
CA PHE A 429 -9.67 10.39 -7.81
C PHE A 429 -10.82 10.59 -8.80
N GLN A 430 -12.04 10.69 -8.29
CA GLN A 430 -13.24 10.91 -9.11
C GLN A 430 -14.00 12.15 -8.62
N ASN A 431 -14.28 13.07 -9.53
CA ASN A 431 -15.02 14.30 -9.23
C ASN A 431 -14.41 15.12 -8.07
N CYS A 432 -13.08 15.10 -7.96
CA CYS A 432 -12.35 15.86 -6.94
C CYS A 432 -11.96 17.25 -7.47
N LEU A 433 -11.81 18.20 -6.55
CA LEU A 433 -11.15 19.48 -6.82
C LEU A 433 -9.68 19.37 -6.42
N ILE A 434 -8.77 19.76 -7.32
CA ILE A 434 -7.34 19.87 -7.04
C ILE A 434 -6.97 21.35 -7.11
N ASN A 435 -6.71 21.95 -5.95
CA ASN A 435 -6.44 23.38 -5.81
C ASN A 435 -5.37 23.65 -4.72
N GLY A 436 -5.10 24.92 -4.43
CA GLY A 436 -4.34 25.34 -3.26
C GLY A 436 -5.24 25.85 -2.14
N THR A 437 -4.74 25.85 -0.91
CA THR A 437 -5.31 26.69 0.16
C THR A 437 -5.30 28.16 -0.25
N ASP A 438 -6.18 29.00 0.30
CA ASP A 438 -6.22 30.45 -0.02
C ASP A 438 -4.85 31.13 0.13
N LYS A 439 -4.12 30.75 1.20
CA LYS A 439 -2.75 31.21 1.44
C LYS A 439 -1.80 30.77 0.33
N TYR A 440 -1.88 29.51 -0.10
CA TYR A 440 -1.03 29.01 -1.18
C TYR A 440 -1.38 29.64 -2.54
N MET A 441 -2.66 29.82 -2.84
CA MET A 441 -3.09 30.45 -4.10
C MET A 441 -2.64 31.91 -4.18
N SER A 442 -2.67 32.64 -3.07
CA SER A 442 -2.10 33.99 -2.99
C SER A 442 -0.60 34.02 -3.33
N LEU A 443 0.16 33.03 -2.84
CA LEU A 443 1.60 32.88 -3.15
C LEU A 443 1.81 32.50 -4.62
N TYR A 444 1.05 31.51 -5.11
CA TYR A 444 1.09 31.06 -6.49
C TYR A 444 0.86 32.23 -7.46
N TYR A 445 -0.20 33.02 -7.28
CA TYR A 445 -0.49 34.15 -8.17
C TYR A 445 0.54 35.28 -8.09
N SER A 446 1.25 35.43 -6.96
CA SER A 446 2.32 36.41 -6.84
C SER A 446 3.53 36.08 -7.72
N ASN A 447 3.84 34.79 -7.90
CA ASN A 447 4.92 34.34 -8.77
C ASN A 447 4.75 32.87 -9.24
N PRO A 448 3.90 32.61 -10.27
CA PRO A 448 3.60 31.24 -10.70
C PRO A 448 4.83 30.44 -11.18
N LYS A 449 5.90 31.13 -11.60
CA LYS A 449 7.11 30.50 -12.16
C LYS A 449 7.90 29.66 -11.15
N VAL A 450 7.78 30.00 -9.86
CA VAL A 450 8.56 29.35 -8.79
C VAL A 450 7.73 28.33 -8.00
N HIS A 451 6.40 28.34 -8.15
CA HIS A 451 5.48 27.39 -7.50
C HIS A 451 5.07 26.28 -8.47
N LYS A 452 5.73 25.12 -8.38
CA LYS A 452 5.53 23.98 -9.27
C LYS A 452 4.74 22.89 -8.55
N ASN A 453 3.56 22.57 -9.06
CA ASN A 453 2.71 21.52 -8.50
C ASN A 453 2.46 20.42 -9.52
N PHE A 454 2.50 19.18 -9.06
CA PHE A 454 2.33 17.99 -9.88
C PHE A 454 1.27 17.08 -9.26
N LEU A 455 0.54 16.37 -10.12
CA LEU A 455 -0.47 15.38 -9.74
C LEU A 455 0.15 14.22 -8.96
N GLY A 456 1.40 13.86 -9.22
CA GLY A 456 2.11 12.84 -8.45
C GLY A 456 3.50 12.51 -8.97
N ARG A 457 4.18 11.58 -8.27
CA ARG A 457 5.48 11.01 -8.63
C ARG A 457 5.63 9.54 -8.20
N PRO A 458 6.36 8.70 -8.97
CA PRO A 458 6.32 7.26 -8.78
C PRO A 458 7.25 6.78 -7.68
N TRP A 459 6.72 6.69 -6.44
CA TRP A 459 7.51 6.20 -5.31
C TRP A 459 8.06 4.77 -5.54
N LYS A 460 7.33 3.94 -6.29
CA LYS A 460 7.70 2.56 -6.64
C LYS A 460 7.47 2.28 -8.12
N GLU A 461 8.08 1.19 -8.58
CA GLU A 461 8.23 0.83 -10.00
C GLU A 461 6.90 0.75 -10.76
N TYR A 462 5.82 0.27 -10.14
CA TYR A 462 4.53 0.09 -10.79
C TYR A 462 3.48 1.12 -10.35
N SER A 463 3.91 2.27 -9.81
CA SER A 463 3.05 3.34 -9.27
C SER A 463 1.79 3.57 -10.13
N ARG A 464 0.61 3.61 -9.50
CA ARG A 464 -0.66 3.77 -10.21
C ARG A 464 -1.52 4.86 -9.59
N THR A 465 -1.86 5.88 -10.38
CA THR A 465 -2.71 7.00 -9.95
C THR A 465 -3.53 7.50 -11.13
N VAL A 466 -4.82 7.74 -10.92
CA VAL A 466 -5.71 8.25 -11.97
C VAL A 466 -6.62 9.37 -11.47
N PHE A 467 -6.89 10.34 -12.34
CA PHE A 467 -7.83 11.45 -12.10
C PHE A 467 -8.93 11.44 -13.16
N LEU A 468 -10.18 11.26 -12.71
CA LEU A 468 -11.38 11.11 -13.53
C LEU A 468 -12.36 12.23 -13.21
N ASP A 469 -12.80 12.97 -14.23
CA ASP A 469 -13.80 14.04 -14.09
C ASP A 469 -13.44 15.07 -12.98
N CYS A 470 -12.15 15.26 -12.70
CA CYS A 470 -11.69 16.17 -11.66
C CYS A 470 -11.57 17.61 -12.19
N THR A 471 -11.69 18.59 -11.31
CA THR A 471 -11.33 19.98 -11.61
C THR A 471 -9.88 20.22 -11.21
N LEU A 472 -9.01 20.42 -12.19
CA LEU A 472 -7.59 20.74 -12.00
C LEU A 472 -7.39 22.24 -12.17
N GLU A 473 -7.13 22.95 -11.07
CA GLU A 473 -6.95 24.40 -11.09
C GLU A 473 -5.60 24.84 -11.69
N ALA A 474 -5.46 26.14 -11.93
CA ALA A 474 -4.32 26.73 -12.65
C ALA A 474 -2.93 26.39 -12.06
N LEU A 475 -2.86 26.01 -10.78
CA LEU A 475 -1.61 25.69 -10.09
C LEU A 475 -0.91 24.42 -10.59
N ILE A 476 -1.62 23.53 -11.30
CA ILE A 476 -1.04 22.29 -11.84
C ILE A 476 -0.13 22.60 -13.02
N SER A 477 1.12 22.14 -12.94
CA SER A 477 2.12 22.34 -13.99
C SER A 477 1.70 21.66 -15.28
N ALA A 478 2.02 22.25 -16.44
CA ALA A 478 1.68 21.68 -17.76
C ALA A 478 2.16 20.23 -17.93
N ASN A 479 3.36 19.92 -17.42
CA ASN A 479 3.94 18.58 -17.39
C ASN A 479 3.04 17.53 -16.67
N GLY A 480 2.19 17.97 -15.74
CA GLY A 480 1.27 17.16 -14.94
C GLY A 480 1.95 16.33 -13.86
N TRP A 481 2.99 15.58 -14.23
CA TRP A 481 3.62 14.54 -13.39
C TRP A 481 5.11 14.79 -13.22
N LEU A 482 5.66 14.38 -12.08
CA LEU A 482 7.06 14.58 -11.72
C LEU A 482 7.81 13.23 -11.70
N PRO A 483 8.99 13.09 -12.34
CA PRO A 483 9.82 11.91 -12.17
C PRO A 483 10.25 11.72 -10.71
N TRP A 484 10.40 10.47 -10.27
CA TRP A 484 10.99 10.21 -8.96
C TRP A 484 12.51 10.44 -8.97
N SER A 485 13.21 9.79 -9.90
CA SER A 485 14.64 9.97 -10.16
C SER A 485 15.01 9.40 -11.53
N GLY A 486 15.53 10.24 -12.43
CA GLY A 486 15.84 9.84 -13.80
C GLY A 486 14.66 9.14 -14.48
N ASP A 487 14.93 8.01 -15.13
CA ASP A 487 13.93 7.21 -15.86
C ASP A 487 13.29 6.09 -15.01
N PHE A 488 13.52 6.08 -13.68
CA PHE A 488 12.91 5.09 -12.79
C PHE A 488 11.38 5.06 -12.93
N ALA A 489 10.81 3.86 -13.07
CA ALA A 489 9.38 3.58 -13.20
C ALA A 489 8.68 4.14 -14.45
N LEU A 490 9.30 5.00 -15.27
CA LEU A 490 8.61 5.72 -16.34
C LEU A 490 8.02 4.80 -17.43
N LYS A 491 8.53 3.57 -17.54
CA LYS A 491 8.05 2.54 -18.49
C LYS A 491 6.96 1.63 -17.91
N THR A 492 6.78 1.61 -16.59
CA THR A 492 5.99 0.60 -15.85
C THR A 492 4.87 1.20 -15.00
N LEU A 493 4.99 2.46 -14.56
CA LEU A 493 3.94 3.19 -13.86
C LEU A 493 2.70 3.39 -14.75
N TYR A 494 1.53 3.61 -14.16
CA TYR A 494 0.34 4.06 -14.90
C TYR A 494 -0.26 5.33 -14.28
N TYR A 495 -0.08 6.47 -14.95
CA TYR A 495 -0.62 7.77 -14.57
C TYR A 495 -1.62 8.27 -15.61
N GLY A 496 -2.90 8.17 -15.26
CA GLY A 496 -4.01 8.36 -16.18
C GLY A 496 -4.87 9.58 -15.87
N GLU A 497 -5.32 10.27 -16.90
CA GLU A 497 -6.33 11.34 -16.81
C GLU A 497 -7.52 11.04 -17.73
N TYR A 498 -8.74 11.39 -17.30
CA TYR A 498 -9.95 11.26 -18.11
C TYR A 498 -10.92 12.41 -17.84
N ARG A 499 -11.26 13.18 -18.88
CA ARG A 499 -12.26 14.28 -18.84
C ARG A 499 -12.11 15.26 -17.68
N ASN A 500 -10.88 15.51 -17.24
CA ASN A 500 -10.62 16.57 -16.26
C ASN A 500 -10.92 17.94 -16.87
N THR A 501 -11.35 18.89 -16.03
CA THR A 501 -11.67 20.27 -16.41
C THR A 501 -10.85 21.27 -15.59
N GLY A 502 -10.98 22.57 -15.87
CA GLY A 502 -10.22 23.62 -15.18
C GLY A 502 -8.92 24.00 -15.90
N ALA A 503 -8.29 25.09 -15.46
CA ALA A 503 -7.15 25.69 -16.14
C ALA A 503 -5.89 24.80 -16.17
N GLY A 504 -5.74 23.88 -15.21
CA GLY A 504 -4.65 22.91 -15.12
C GLY A 504 -4.88 21.60 -15.89
N ALA A 505 -6.06 21.41 -16.49
CA ALA A 505 -6.43 20.15 -17.15
C ALA A 505 -5.95 20.00 -18.59
N ASN A 506 -5.30 21.01 -19.18
CA ASN A 506 -4.78 20.88 -20.54
C ASN A 506 -3.66 19.82 -20.60
N THR A 507 -3.90 18.75 -21.34
CA THR A 507 -2.99 17.60 -21.44
C THR A 507 -1.94 17.73 -22.54
N ALA A 508 -2.02 18.74 -23.41
CA ALA A 508 -1.09 18.92 -24.54
C ALA A 508 0.37 19.11 -24.13
N GLY A 509 0.62 19.61 -22.90
CA GLY A 509 1.95 19.81 -22.34
C GLY A 509 2.42 18.70 -21.38
N ARG A 510 1.66 17.60 -21.25
CA ARG A 510 2.00 16.52 -20.33
C ARG A 510 3.30 15.84 -20.75
N VAL A 511 4.00 15.29 -19.77
CA VAL A 511 5.12 14.38 -20.01
C VAL A 511 4.69 13.23 -20.92
N SER A 512 5.59 12.76 -21.80
CA SER A 512 5.29 11.71 -22.79
C SER A 512 4.93 10.35 -22.19
N TRP A 513 5.27 10.14 -20.92
CA TRP A 513 4.92 8.95 -20.13
C TRP A 513 3.62 9.13 -19.31
N SER A 514 2.86 10.21 -19.53
CA SER A 514 1.48 10.31 -19.03
C SER A 514 0.52 9.53 -19.95
N SER A 515 -0.64 9.14 -19.44
CA SER A 515 -1.67 8.41 -20.19
C SER A 515 -3.00 9.16 -20.21
N GLN A 516 -3.71 9.11 -21.33
CA GLN A 516 -5.15 9.38 -21.37
C GLN A 516 -5.87 8.04 -21.27
N ILE A 517 -6.81 7.92 -20.34
CA ILE A 517 -7.57 6.68 -20.17
C ILE A 517 -8.58 6.57 -21.33
N PRO A 518 -8.58 5.48 -22.10
CA PRO A 518 -9.59 5.28 -23.14
C PRO A 518 -11.00 5.19 -22.53
N ALA A 519 -11.99 5.74 -23.22
CA ALA A 519 -13.35 5.85 -22.69
C ALA A 519 -13.98 4.49 -22.38
N GLU A 520 -13.66 3.47 -23.18
CA GLU A 520 -14.09 2.09 -23.01
C GLU A 520 -13.51 1.41 -21.75
N HIS A 521 -12.44 1.96 -21.16
CA HIS A 521 -11.76 1.38 -20.00
C HIS A 521 -11.96 2.17 -18.72
N VAL A 522 -12.67 3.30 -18.75
CA VAL A 522 -12.90 4.14 -17.56
C VAL A 522 -13.58 3.36 -16.43
N ASN A 523 -14.45 2.40 -16.76
CA ASN A 523 -15.19 1.61 -15.78
C ASN A 523 -14.31 0.64 -14.97
N SER A 524 -13.09 0.33 -15.41
CA SER A 524 -12.12 -0.41 -14.59
C SER A 524 -11.74 0.36 -13.32
N TYR A 525 -11.93 1.69 -13.32
CA TYR A 525 -11.76 2.58 -12.17
C TYR A 525 -13.09 3.04 -11.57
N SER A 526 -14.15 2.24 -11.65
CA SER A 526 -15.38 2.46 -10.87
C SER A 526 -15.22 1.94 -9.44
N ILE A 527 -16.05 2.41 -8.51
CA ILE A 527 -16.06 1.92 -7.12
C ILE A 527 -16.25 0.40 -7.05
N GLN A 528 -17.15 -0.15 -7.86
CA GLN A 528 -17.39 -1.59 -7.95
C GLN A 528 -16.16 -2.34 -8.48
N ASN A 529 -15.59 -1.92 -9.61
CA ASN A 529 -14.52 -2.70 -10.22
C ASN A 529 -13.17 -2.53 -9.50
N PHE A 530 -12.88 -1.32 -9.01
CA PHE A 530 -11.59 -1.01 -8.41
C PHE A 530 -11.46 -1.49 -6.96
N ILE A 531 -12.50 -1.28 -6.13
CA ILE A 531 -12.48 -1.63 -4.70
C ILE A 531 -13.62 -2.55 -4.27
N GLN A 532 -14.44 -3.06 -5.20
CA GLN A 532 -15.58 -3.93 -4.89
C GLN A 532 -16.57 -3.25 -3.91
N GLY A 533 -16.69 -1.92 -4.01
CA GLY A 533 -17.41 -1.11 -3.02
C GLY A 533 -18.91 -1.41 -2.94
N ASP A 534 -19.50 -1.96 -3.99
CA ASP A 534 -20.88 -2.47 -4.00
C ASP A 534 -21.10 -3.62 -3.01
N GLN A 535 -20.05 -4.30 -2.56
CA GLN A 535 -20.13 -5.44 -1.63
C GLN A 535 -20.07 -5.02 -0.16
N TRP A 536 -19.57 -3.84 0.16
CA TRP A 536 -19.23 -3.47 1.55
C TRP A 536 -19.52 -2.01 1.95
N ILE A 537 -19.66 -1.10 0.98
CA ILE A 537 -20.09 0.27 1.27
C ILE A 537 -21.61 0.27 1.42
N SER A 538 -22.09 0.71 2.58
CA SER A 538 -23.53 0.74 2.86
C SER A 538 -24.23 1.76 1.96
N THR A 539 -25.28 1.34 1.27
CA THR A 539 -26.14 2.21 0.43
C THR A 539 -27.24 2.91 1.21
N SER A 540 -27.41 2.57 2.50
CA SER A 540 -28.40 3.17 3.39
C SER A 540 -27.96 4.58 3.79
N SER A 541 -28.38 5.57 3.01
CA SER A 541 -28.28 7.01 3.34
C SER A 541 -29.44 7.45 4.22
#